data_AF-A0A9E4BYE3-F1
#
_entry.id   AF-A0A9E4BYE3-F1
#
_cell.length_a   1.000
_cell.length_b   1.000
_cell.length_c   1.000
_cell.angle_alpha   90.00
_cell.angle_beta   90.00
_cell.angle_gamma   90.00
#
_symmetry.space_group_name_H-M   'P 1'
#
loop_
_entity.id
_entity.type
_entity.pdbx_description
1 polymer ?
#
loop_
_entity_poly.entity_id
_entity_poly.type
_entity_poly.pdbx_seq_one_letter_code
_entity_poly.pdbx_strand_id
1 'polypeptide(L)'
;MFTSDNGGLATSEGSPTCNAPLAEGKGWMYEGGTREPLIVKWPGVTQAGSVCDVPVTSTDYYPTILEMAGLDLIPEQHCDGASIVSLLKGGDLARDAIYWHFPHYGNQGGTPGSSVRAGDYKLIEFFE
;
A
#
# COMPACT_ATOMS: atom_id res chain seq x y z
N MET A 1 4.80 0.79 13.95
CA MET A 1 4.57 0.93 12.50
C MET A 1 4.26 2.38 12.22
N PHE A 2 4.92 3.00 11.26
CA PHE A 2 4.63 4.34 10.77
C PHE A 2 4.21 4.21 9.31
N THR A 3 3.05 4.72 8.96
CA THR A 3 2.47 4.68 7.61
C THR A 3 1.57 5.88 7.40
N SER A 4 1.10 6.07 6.17
CA SER A 4 0.03 7.00 5.80
C SER A 4 -1.16 6.21 5.20
N ASP A 5 -2.29 6.88 4.99
CA ASP A 5 -3.54 6.30 4.47
C ASP A 5 -3.67 6.42 2.94
N ASN A 6 -3.09 7.46 2.34
CA ASN A 6 -3.02 7.69 0.89
C ASN A 6 -1.92 8.69 0.53
N GLY A 7 -1.65 8.80 -0.78
CA GLY A 7 -0.57 9.62 -1.28
C GLY A 7 -0.75 11.10 -0.98
N GLY A 8 0.33 11.87 -1.09
CA GLY A 8 0.31 13.30 -0.80
C GLY A 8 -0.66 14.08 -1.69
N LEU A 9 -1.32 15.10 -1.15
CA LEU A 9 -2.14 16.02 -1.92
C LEU A 9 -1.26 16.93 -2.80
N ALA A 10 -1.26 16.70 -4.12
CA ALA A 10 -0.36 17.38 -5.06
C ALA A 10 -1.09 18.10 -6.22
N THR A 11 -2.38 17.80 -6.47
CA THR A 11 -3.06 18.18 -7.72
C THR A 11 -4.24 19.14 -7.55
N SER A 12 -4.64 19.44 -6.31
CA SER A 12 -5.76 20.33 -5.99
C SER A 12 -5.61 20.92 -4.59
N GLU A 13 -6.60 21.70 -4.14
CA GLU A 13 -6.73 22.14 -2.74
C GLU A 13 -5.47 22.87 -2.20
N GLY A 14 -4.76 23.57 -3.09
CA GLY A 14 -3.55 24.32 -2.77
C GLY A 14 -2.22 23.55 -2.97
N SER A 15 -2.28 22.26 -3.30
CA SER A 15 -1.10 21.44 -3.66
C SER A 15 0.09 21.59 -2.69
N PRO A 16 -0.09 21.27 -1.39
CA PRO A 16 0.92 21.54 -0.35
C PRO A 16 2.20 20.70 -0.46
N THR A 17 2.21 19.64 -1.28
CA THR A 17 3.37 18.76 -1.46
C THR A 17 3.56 18.38 -2.94
N CYS A 18 4.66 17.69 -3.22
CA CYS A 18 4.97 17.11 -4.51
C CYS A 18 5.37 15.64 -4.34
N ASN A 19 4.76 14.74 -5.11
CA ASN A 19 5.06 13.30 -5.06
C ASN A 19 6.09 12.88 -6.13
N ALA A 20 6.67 13.82 -6.87
CA ALA A 20 7.66 13.51 -7.90
C ALA A 20 8.81 12.65 -7.32
N PRO A 21 9.28 11.62 -8.04
CA PRO A 21 9.00 11.33 -9.45
C PRO A 21 7.71 10.54 -9.72
N LEU A 22 6.89 10.25 -8.70
CA LEU A 22 5.63 9.54 -8.87
C LEU A 22 4.57 10.46 -9.49
N ALA A 23 3.76 9.90 -10.39
CA ALA A 23 2.70 10.65 -11.05
C ALA A 23 1.53 10.93 -10.10
N GLU A 24 1.06 12.18 -10.12
CA GLU A 24 -0.11 12.69 -9.38
C GLU A 24 -0.05 12.55 -7.85
N GLY A 25 -1.19 12.38 -7.18
CA GLY A 25 -1.30 12.39 -5.73
C GLY A 25 -2.62 11.81 -5.21
N LYS A 26 -2.99 12.20 -3.99
CA LYS A 26 -4.28 11.87 -3.38
C LYS A 26 -5.43 11.88 -4.39
N GLY A 27 -6.27 10.86 -4.39
CA GLY A 27 -7.44 10.75 -5.28
C GLY A 27 -7.16 10.19 -6.68
N TRP A 28 -5.93 9.76 -6.96
CA TRP A 28 -5.56 9.13 -8.22
C TRP A 28 -5.09 7.68 -8.02
N MET A 29 -5.32 6.82 -9.03
CA MET A 29 -4.79 5.44 -9.06
C MET A 29 -3.33 5.35 -9.56
N TYR A 30 -2.74 6.48 -9.97
CA TYR A 30 -1.31 6.56 -10.28
C TYR A 30 -0.46 6.39 -9.02
N GLU A 31 0.84 6.11 -9.20
CA GLU A 31 1.74 5.78 -8.10
C GLU A 31 1.82 6.86 -7.02
N GLY A 32 1.67 8.14 -7.35
CA GLY A 32 1.68 9.23 -6.36
C GLY A 32 0.46 9.24 -5.44
N GLY A 33 -0.64 8.57 -5.82
CA GLY A 33 -1.85 8.45 -5.01
C GLY A 33 -1.93 7.18 -4.18
N THR A 34 -1.23 6.11 -4.58
CA THR A 34 -1.30 4.79 -3.93
C THR A 34 -0.04 4.38 -3.18
N ARG A 35 1.10 5.07 -3.36
CA ARG A 35 2.38 4.69 -2.74
C ARG A 35 2.64 5.50 -1.47
N GLU A 36 2.71 4.79 -0.34
CA GLU A 36 2.89 5.37 0.99
C GLU A 36 4.29 5.16 1.57
N PRO A 37 4.74 6.03 2.50
CA PRO A 37 5.83 5.67 3.40
C PRO A 37 5.39 4.53 4.32
N LEU A 38 6.25 3.53 4.52
CA LEU A 38 6.06 2.49 5.54
C LEU A 38 7.38 2.22 6.27
N ILE A 39 7.37 2.38 7.59
CA ILE A 39 8.51 2.04 8.46
C ILE A 39 8.02 1.15 9.59
N VAL A 40 8.65 -0.02 9.74
CA VAL A 40 8.41 -0.95 10.85
C VAL A 40 9.69 -1.13 11.64
N LYS A 41 9.62 -0.86 12.95
CA LYS A 41 10.70 -1.10 13.90
C LYS A 41 10.22 -2.13 14.92
N TRP A 42 10.85 -3.30 14.93
CA TRP A 42 10.58 -4.37 15.88
C TRP A 42 11.90 -4.93 16.43
N PRO A 43 12.38 -4.43 17.58
CA PRO A 43 13.68 -4.83 18.13
C PRO A 43 13.79 -6.34 18.32
N GLY A 44 14.91 -6.93 17.89
CA GLY A 44 15.15 -8.37 17.91
C GLY A 44 14.51 -9.15 16.75
N VAL A 45 13.69 -8.50 15.91
CA VAL A 45 13.06 -9.11 14.73
C VAL A 45 13.52 -8.43 13.44
N THR A 46 13.28 -7.12 13.32
CA THR A 46 13.69 -6.35 12.13
C THR A 46 15.17 -6.02 12.17
N GLN A 47 15.87 -6.18 11.03
CA GLN A 47 17.22 -5.65 10.84
C GLN A 47 17.19 -4.11 10.80
N ALA A 48 18.01 -3.44 11.62
CA ALA A 48 18.05 -1.99 11.63
C ALA A 48 18.61 -1.42 10.32
N GLY A 49 17.92 -0.43 9.74
CA GLY A 49 18.35 0.25 8.51
C GLY A 49 18.20 -0.58 7.24
N SER A 50 17.51 -1.74 7.28
CA SER A 50 17.21 -2.51 6.08
C SER A 50 16.11 -1.86 5.24
N VAL A 51 16.06 -2.25 3.97
CA VAL A 51 15.03 -1.87 3.00
C VAL A 51 14.45 -3.16 2.41
N CYS A 52 13.15 -3.18 2.19
CA CYS A 52 12.44 -4.26 1.51
C CYS A 52 11.62 -3.65 0.37
N ASP A 53 11.86 -4.12 -0.86
CA ASP A 53 11.19 -3.61 -2.07
C ASP A 53 9.95 -4.43 -2.46
N VAL A 54 9.62 -5.48 -1.70
CA VAL A 54 8.40 -6.26 -1.90
C VAL A 54 7.19 -5.36 -1.66
N PRO A 55 6.28 -5.17 -2.63
CA PRO A 55 5.09 -4.34 -2.45
C PRO A 55 4.26 -4.87 -1.27
N VAL A 56 3.63 -3.99 -0.52
CA VAL A 56 2.67 -4.31 0.56
C VAL A 56 1.50 -3.35 0.50
N THR A 57 0.35 -3.73 1.07
CA THR A 57 -0.86 -2.90 1.07
C THR A 57 -1.47 -2.82 2.47
N SER A 58 -2.36 -1.85 2.71
CA SER A 58 -2.92 -1.58 4.05
C SER A 58 -3.70 -2.75 4.64
N THR A 59 -4.29 -3.62 3.80
CA THR A 59 -4.97 -4.85 4.24
C THR A 59 -4.01 -5.86 4.88
N ASP A 60 -2.73 -5.83 4.52
CA ASP A 60 -1.69 -6.71 5.08
C ASP A 60 -1.43 -6.40 6.58
N TYR A 61 -1.75 -5.19 7.04
CA TYR A 61 -1.44 -4.77 8.41
C TYR A 61 -2.23 -5.54 9.46
N TYR A 62 -3.49 -5.86 9.19
CA TYR A 62 -4.35 -6.60 10.13
C TYR A 62 -3.75 -7.97 10.51
N PRO A 63 -3.51 -8.90 9.55
CA PRO A 63 -2.92 -10.21 9.89
C PRO A 63 -1.50 -10.10 10.43
N THR A 64 -0.74 -9.10 9.99
CA THR A 64 0.60 -8.82 10.51
C THR A 64 0.56 -8.47 11.99
N ILE A 65 -0.35 -7.58 12.41
CA ILE A 65 -0.45 -7.16 13.81
C ILE A 65 -0.92 -8.31 14.70
N LEU A 66 -1.83 -9.17 14.22
CA LEU A 66 -2.21 -10.39 14.94
C LEU A 66 -0.99 -11.30 15.18
N GLU A 67 -0.23 -11.60 14.13
CA GLU A 67 0.96 -12.45 14.24
C GLU A 67 2.03 -11.79 15.14
N MET A 68 2.24 -10.48 15.02
CA MET A 68 3.14 -9.73 15.90
C MET A 68 2.75 -9.81 17.38
N ALA A 69 1.44 -9.86 17.66
CA ALA A 69 0.89 -9.99 19.00
C ALA A 69 0.89 -11.44 19.52
N GLY A 70 1.29 -12.42 18.68
CA GLY A 70 1.21 -13.85 19.01
C GLY A 70 -0.23 -14.37 19.08
N LEU A 71 -1.15 -13.72 18.35
CA LEU A 71 -2.54 -14.12 18.24
C LEU A 71 -2.76 -14.98 16.98
N ASP A 72 -3.78 -15.83 17.03
CA ASP A 72 -4.20 -16.60 15.86
C ASP A 72 -4.71 -15.67 14.75
N LEU A 73 -4.46 -16.07 13.51
CA LEU A 73 -5.06 -15.41 12.35
C LEU A 73 -6.57 -15.65 12.35
N ILE A 74 -7.32 -14.66 11.86
CA ILE A 74 -8.78 -14.71 11.71
C ILE A 74 -9.14 -14.57 10.22
N PRO A 75 -9.03 -15.64 9.39
CA PRO A 75 -9.08 -15.55 7.92
C PRO A 75 -10.29 -14.81 7.37
N GLU A 76 -11.43 -14.93 8.03
CA GLU A 76 -12.69 -14.28 7.64
C GLU A 76 -12.66 -12.74 7.80
N GLN A 77 -11.68 -12.20 8.54
CA GLN A 77 -11.49 -10.76 8.73
C GLN A 77 -10.35 -10.17 7.90
N HIS A 78 -9.52 -11.01 7.26
CA HIS A 78 -8.39 -10.57 6.44
C HIS A 78 -8.29 -11.35 5.12
N CYS A 79 -9.43 -11.58 4.47
CA CYS A 79 -9.53 -12.33 3.22
C CYS A 79 -8.55 -11.86 2.13
N ASP A 80 -8.25 -10.55 2.12
CA ASP A 80 -7.42 -9.89 1.10
C ASP A 80 -6.02 -9.51 1.59
N GLY A 81 -5.72 -9.69 2.88
CA GLY A 81 -4.45 -9.29 3.49
C GLY A 81 -3.57 -10.49 3.78
N ALA A 82 -2.26 -10.35 3.61
CA ALA A 82 -1.28 -11.36 4.01
C ALA A 82 -0.33 -10.80 5.08
N SER A 83 0.03 -11.61 6.07
CA SER A 83 1.02 -11.18 7.08
C SER A 83 2.38 -10.90 6.43
N ILE A 84 2.96 -9.73 6.73
CA ILE A 84 4.29 -9.33 6.26
C ILE A 84 5.40 -9.68 7.26
N VAL A 85 5.11 -10.45 8.33
CA VAL A 85 6.13 -10.82 9.34
C VAL A 85 7.32 -11.55 8.72
N SER A 86 7.09 -12.37 7.69
CA SER A 86 8.17 -12.99 6.91
C SER A 86 9.13 -11.94 6.34
N LEU A 87 8.60 -10.87 5.72
CA LEU A 87 9.41 -9.77 5.19
C LEU A 87 10.17 -9.03 6.30
N LEU A 88 9.54 -8.83 7.46
CA LEU A 88 10.18 -8.18 8.62
C LEU A 88 11.38 -8.98 9.16
N LYS A 89 11.43 -10.29 8.89
CA LYS A 89 12.52 -11.20 9.24
C LYS A 89 13.52 -11.42 8.09
N GLY A 90 13.35 -10.74 6.96
CA GLY A 90 14.20 -10.86 5.77
C GLY A 90 13.86 -12.04 4.84
N GLY A 91 12.66 -12.61 4.97
CA GLY A 91 12.13 -13.62 4.05
C GLY A 91 11.28 -13.01 2.92
N ASP A 92 10.54 -13.87 2.23
CA ASP A 92 9.68 -13.50 1.10
C ASP A 92 8.19 -13.48 1.47
N LEU A 93 7.37 -12.91 0.58
CA LEU A 93 5.92 -12.94 0.66
C LEU A 93 5.35 -13.40 -0.69
N ALA A 94 4.63 -14.52 -0.69
CA ALA A 94 3.93 -14.99 -1.87
C ALA A 94 2.68 -14.12 -2.09
N ARG A 95 2.67 -13.39 -3.21
CA ARG A 95 1.51 -12.59 -3.64
C ARG A 95 1.49 -12.44 -5.15
N ASP A 96 0.33 -12.77 -5.73
CA ASP A 96 0.12 -12.67 -7.18
C ASP A 96 -0.10 -11.22 -7.62
N ALA A 97 -0.96 -10.48 -6.90
CA ALA A 97 -1.31 -9.11 -7.25
C ALA A 97 -1.82 -8.27 -6.07
N ILE A 98 -1.85 -6.94 -6.24
CA ILE A 98 -2.52 -5.97 -5.38
C ILE A 98 -3.56 -5.21 -6.21
N TYR A 99 -4.73 -4.95 -5.65
CA TYR A 99 -5.86 -4.36 -6.34
C TYR A 99 -6.29 -3.04 -5.69
N TRP A 100 -6.76 -2.11 -6.53
CA TRP A 100 -7.48 -0.92 -6.13
C TRP A 100 -8.75 -0.81 -6.98
N HIS A 101 -9.86 -0.48 -6.35
CA HIS A 101 -11.12 -0.18 -7.02
C HIS A 101 -11.65 1.14 -6.49
N PHE A 102 -11.73 2.16 -7.34
CA PHE A 102 -12.15 3.50 -6.96
C PHE A 102 -13.17 4.02 -7.97
N PRO A 103 -14.45 3.63 -7.85
CA PRO A 103 -15.52 4.00 -8.78
C PRO A 103 -16.04 5.42 -8.52
N HIS A 104 -15.14 6.37 -8.26
CA HIS A 104 -15.43 7.74 -7.84
C HIS A 104 -14.41 8.73 -8.44
N TYR A 105 -14.82 9.98 -8.68
CA TYR A 105 -13.93 11.05 -9.16
C TYR A 105 -13.03 11.65 -8.05
N GLY A 106 -13.45 11.57 -6.79
CA GLY A 106 -12.81 12.35 -5.72
C GLY A 106 -12.86 13.87 -5.99
N ASN A 107 -11.97 14.65 -5.36
CA ASN A 107 -11.88 16.11 -5.55
C ASN A 107 -10.54 16.57 -6.15
N GLN A 108 -9.70 15.61 -6.55
CA GLN A 108 -8.29 15.85 -6.89
C GLN A 108 -8.00 15.75 -8.39
N GLY A 109 -9.01 15.49 -9.21
CA GLY A 109 -8.93 15.45 -10.67
C GLY A 109 -8.90 14.05 -11.29
N GLY A 110 -8.84 13.00 -10.47
CA GLY A 110 -8.94 11.61 -10.95
C GLY A 110 -10.32 11.26 -11.51
N THR A 111 -10.39 10.17 -12.27
CA THR A 111 -11.64 9.60 -12.81
C THR A 111 -11.89 8.20 -12.25
N PRO A 112 -13.14 7.73 -12.21
CA PRO A 112 -13.48 6.39 -11.77
C PRO A 112 -12.72 5.30 -12.51
N GLY A 113 -12.26 4.29 -11.78
CA GLY A 113 -11.63 3.12 -12.40
C GLY A 113 -11.15 2.07 -11.41
N SER A 114 -10.38 1.13 -11.93
CA SER A 114 -9.70 0.10 -11.15
C SER A 114 -8.25 -0.03 -11.58
N SER A 115 -7.40 -0.48 -10.66
CA SER A 115 -6.03 -0.83 -11.01
C SER A 115 -5.59 -2.12 -10.34
N VAL A 116 -4.70 -2.84 -11.01
CA VAL A 116 -4.04 -4.03 -10.50
C VAL A 116 -2.54 -3.90 -10.70
N ARG A 117 -1.76 -4.27 -9.70
CA ARG A 117 -0.30 -4.44 -9.79
C ARG A 117 0.05 -5.90 -9.65
N ALA A 118 0.77 -6.45 -10.63
CA ALA A 118 1.29 -7.81 -10.63
C ALA A 118 2.76 -7.80 -11.07
N GLY A 119 3.67 -8.15 -10.16
CA GLY A 119 5.11 -8.03 -10.38
C GLY A 119 5.52 -6.61 -10.80
N ASP A 120 6.18 -6.50 -11.94
CA ASP A 120 6.68 -5.24 -12.50
C ASP A 120 5.60 -4.42 -13.24
N TYR A 121 4.42 -5.00 -13.46
CA TYR A 121 3.37 -4.39 -14.27
C TYR A 121 2.25 -3.81 -13.40
N LYS A 122 1.71 -2.66 -13.83
CA LYS A 122 0.47 -2.08 -13.31
C LYS A 122 -0.48 -1.82 -14.47
N LEU A 123 -1.69 -2.36 -14.38
CA LEU A 123 -2.79 -2.05 -15.29
C LEU A 123 -3.73 -1.06 -14.58
N ILE A 124 -4.15 -0.03 -15.30
CA ILE A 124 -5.21 0.88 -14.86
C ILE A 124 -6.29 0.85 -15.94
N GLU A 125 -7.51 0.50 -15.54
CA GLU A 125 -8.72 0.61 -16.36
C GLU A 125 -9.52 1.81 -15.88
N PHE A 126 -9.80 2.73 -16.79
CA PHE A 126 -10.70 3.84 -16.57
C PHE A 126 -12.10 3.44 -17.05
N PHE A 127 -13.14 3.77 -16.29
CA PHE A 127 -14.52 3.41 -16.63
C PHE A 127 -15.19 4.34 -17.65
N GLU A 128 -14.40 5.22 -18.27
CA GLU A 128 -14.81 6.19 -19.28
C GLU A 128 -14.34 5.80 -20.68
#